data_AF-A0A6J6USY5-F1
#
_entry.id   AF-A0A6J6USY5-F1
#
_cell.length_a   1.000
_cell.length_b   1.000
_cell.length_c   1.000
_cell.angle_alpha   90.00
_cell.angle_beta   90.00
_cell.angle_gamma   90.00
#
_symmetry.space_group_name_H-M   'P 1'
#
loop_
_entity.id
_entity.type
_entity.pdbx_description
1 polymer ?
#
loop_
_entity_poly.entity_id
_entity_poly.type
_entity_poly.pdbx_seq_one_letter_code
_entity_poly.pdbx_strand_id
1 'polypeptide(L)' 'MDVPFPCHNYLLGNNKYGLTQLRNLDKLPTTGAIVIAAPLKIVGGSGSPTRVFALVSK' A
#
# COMPACT_ATOMS: atom_id res chain seq x y z
N MET A 1 -9.28 -23.15 10.66
CA MET A 1 -7.92 -23.37 10.09
C MET A 1 -7.30 -22.01 9.90
N ASP A 2 -6.06 -21.84 10.34
CA ASP A 2 -5.32 -20.58 10.13
C ASP A 2 -4.98 -20.46 8.64
N VAL A 3 -5.37 -19.36 8.00
CA VAL A 3 -5.19 -19.18 6.55
C VAL A 3 -3.75 -18.70 6.30
N PRO A 4 -2.95 -19.35 5.42
CA PRO A 4 -1.59 -18.89 5.12
C PRO A 4 -1.58 -17.44 4.63
N PHE A 5 -0.62 -16.63 5.06
CA PHE A 5 -0.51 -15.20 4.69
C PHE A 5 -1.84 -14.43 4.87
N PRO A 6 -2.39 -14.36 6.10
CA PRO A 6 -3.75 -13.87 6.33
C PRO A 6 -3.97 -12.46 5.80
N CYS A 7 -2.98 -11.56 5.91
CA CYS A 7 -3.07 -10.22 5.32
C CYS A 7 -3.30 -10.25 3.80
N HIS A 8 -2.60 -11.11 3.05
CA HIS A 8 -2.78 -11.22 1.61
C HIS A 8 -4.15 -11.80 1.28
N ASN A 9 -4.53 -12.90 1.95
CA ASN A 9 -5.81 -13.55 1.74
C ASN A 9 -7.00 -12.61 1.99
N TYR A 10 -7.03 -11.94 3.14
CA TYR A 10 -8.15 -11.08 3.50
C TYR A 10 -8.18 -9.77 2.72
N LEU A 11 -7.05 -9.10 2.49
CA LEU A 11 -7.03 -7.82 1.76
C LEU A 11 -7.32 -8.03 0.28
N LEU A 12 -6.56 -8.89 -0.40
CA LEU A 12 -6.70 -9.09 -1.85
C LEU A 12 -8.02 -9.78 -2.18
N GLY A 13 -8.47 -10.72 -1.34
CA GLY A 13 -9.78 -11.36 -1.46
C GLY A 13 -10.97 -10.38 -1.34
N ASN A 14 -10.78 -9.23 -0.68
CA ASN A 14 -11.77 -8.15 -0.58
C ASN A 14 -11.46 -6.96 -1.50
N ASN A 15 -10.71 -7.19 -2.59
CA ASN A 15 -10.32 -6.17 -3.57
C ASN A 15 -9.67 -4.93 -2.91
N LYS A 16 -8.86 -5.16 -1.89
CA LYS A 16 -7.99 -4.14 -1.27
C LYS A 16 -6.56 -4.30 -1.78
N TYR A 17 -5.74 -3.28 -1.56
CA TYR A 17 -4.37 -3.24 -2.05
C TYR A 17 -3.35 -3.51 -0.94
N GLY A 18 -2.15 -3.95 -1.33
CA GLY A 18 -0.98 -4.06 -0.45
C GLY A 18 0.12 -3.08 -0.86
N LEU A 19 0.78 -2.48 0.13
CA LEU A 19 2.02 -1.74 -0.04
C LEU A 19 3.09 -2.34 0.86
N THR A 20 4.26 -2.63 0.31
CA THR A 20 5.38 -3.21 1.03
C THR A 20 6.62 -2.33 0.86
N GLN A 21 7.62 -2.54 1.71
CA GLN A 21 8.92 -1.87 1.62
C GLN A 21 8.84 -0.32 1.61
N LEU A 22 7.86 0.25 2.33
CA LEU A 22 7.77 1.69 2.53
C LEU A 22 8.93 2.21 3.38
N ARG A 23 9.35 3.45 3.12
CA ARG A 23 10.43 4.15 3.83
C ARG A 23 9.94 5.49 4.35
N ASN A 24 10.64 6.05 5.34
CA ASN A 24 10.33 7.33 5.98
C ASN A 24 8.96 7.38 6.72
N LEU A 25 8.43 6.24 7.16
CA LEU A 25 7.16 6.21 7.92
C LEU A 25 7.27 6.96 9.25
N ASP A 26 8.47 7.02 9.82
CA ASP A 26 8.84 7.80 11.01
C ASP A 26 8.63 9.32 10.82
N LYS A 27 8.50 9.80 9.58
CA LYS A 27 8.27 11.21 9.26
C LYS A 27 6.79 11.56 9.09
N LEU A 28 5.89 10.58 9.25
CA LEU A 28 4.45 10.79 9.11
C LEU A 28 3.79 11.01 10.47
N PRO A 29 2.80 11.92 10.58
CA PRO A 29 1.93 11.96 11.74
C PRO A 29 1.06 10.69 11.78
N THR A 30 0.63 10.28 12.97
CA THR A 30 -0.26 9.11 13.15
C THR A 30 -1.56 9.23 12.36
N THR A 31 -2.08 10.45 12.18
CA THR A 31 -3.30 10.75 11.42
C THR A 31 -3.13 12.05 10.61
N GLY A 32 -3.96 12.24 9.59
CA GLY A 32 -4.02 13.49 8.81
C GLY A 32 -3.12 13.56 7.57
N ALA A 33 -2.19 12.62 7.38
CA ALA A 33 -1.43 12.51 6.13
C ALA A 33 -2.28 11.90 4.99
N ILE A 34 -1.99 12.30 3.75
CA ILE A 34 -2.55 11.68 2.54
C ILE A 34 -1.46 10.85 1.86
N VAL A 35 -1.71 9.56 1.65
CA VAL A 35 -0.77 8.66 0.95
C VAL A 35 -1.19 8.51 -0.52
N ILE A 36 -0.25 8.77 -1.43
CA ILE A 36 -0.43 8.60 -2.87
C ILE A 36 0.42 7.41 -3.33
N ALA A 37 -0.24 6.36 -3.80
CA ALA A 37 0.39 5.18 -4.40
C ALA A 37 -0.22 4.92 -5.79
N ALA A 38 0.57 5.18 -6.83
CA ALA A 38 0.14 5.08 -8.22
C ALA A 38 0.98 4.00 -8.94
N PRO A 39 0.50 2.75 -9.01
CA PRO A 39 1.21 1.68 -9.71
C PRO A 39 1.29 1.93 -11.22
N LEU A 40 2.27 1.31 -11.88
CA LEU A 40 2.39 1.30 -13.34
C LEU A 40 1.15 0.63 -13.96
N LYS A 41 0.72 1.14 -15.13
CA LYS A 41 -0.41 0.61 -15.88
C LYS A 41 -0.01 -0.63 -16.70
N ILE A 42 0.27 -1.73 -16.01
CA ILE A 42 0.65 -3.01 -16.62
C ILE A 42 -0.60 -3.78 -17.05
N VAL A 43 -0.70 -4.16 -18.32
CA VAL A 43 -1.83 -4.96 -18.83
C VAL A 43 -1.81 -6.33 -18.15
N GLY A 44 -2.90 -6.69 -17.45
CA GLY A 44 -3.00 -7.94 -16.70
C GLY A 44 -2.09 -8.03 -15.45
N GLY A 45 -1.50 -6.90 -15.01
CA GLY A 45 -0.58 -6.89 -13.88
C GLY A 45 -1.27 -7.13 -12.54
N SER A 46 -0.64 -7.93 -11.68
CA SER A 46 -1.07 -8.16 -10.29
C SER A 46 -0.51 -7.13 -9.29
N GLY A 47 0.45 -6.31 -9.74
CA GLY A 47 1.14 -5.30 -8.95
C GLY A 47 2.27 -4.65 -9.76
N SER A 48 2.91 -3.63 -9.20
CA SER A 48 4.11 -3.02 -9.79
C SER A 48 4.92 -2.24 -8.75
N PRO A 49 6.21 -1.99 -9.00
CA PRO A 49 6.93 -0.95 -8.28
C PRO A 49 6.21 0.40 -8.44
N THR A 50 6.14 1.18 -7.37
CA THR A 50 5.55 2.53 -7.39
C THR A 50 6.38 3.49 -6.55
N ARG A 51 6.37 4.77 -6.94
CA ARG A 51 6.89 5.84 -6.11
C ARG A 51 5.77 6.35 -5.22
N VAL A 52 5.76 5.92 -3.96
CA VAL A 52 4.81 6.38 -2.95
C VAL A 52 5.24 7.75 -2.42
N PHE A 53 4.28 8.67 -2.35
CA PHE A 53 4.43 9.98 -1.70
C PHE A 53 3.43 10.10 -0.55
N ALA A 54 3.76 10.95 0.43
CA ALA A 54 2.82 11.37 1.45
C ALA A 54 2.75 12.91 1.46
N LEU A 55 1.54 13.45 1.44
CA LEU A 55 1.29 14.86 1.69
C LEU A 55 1.02 15.03 3.19
N VAL A 56 1.75 15.93 3.83
CA VAL A 56 1.67 16.18 5.27
C VAL A 56 1.41 17.68 5.45
N SER A 57 0.41 18.04 6.27
CA SER A 57 0.19 19.44 6.62
C SER A 57 1.36 19.94 7.47
N LYS A 58 1.68 21.24 7.34
CA LYS A 58 2.57 21.89 8.31
C LYS A 58 1.92 21.96 9.68
#